data_AF-A0A5E8H8K2-F1
#
_entry.id   AF-A0A5E8H8K2-F1
#
_cell.length_a   1.000
_cell.length_b   1.000
_cell.length_c   1.000
_cell.angle_alpha   90.00
_cell.angle_beta   90.00
_cell.angle_gamma   90.00
#
_symmetry.space_group_name_H-M   'P 1'
#
loop_
_entity.id
_entity.type
_entity.pdbx_description
1 polymer ?
#
loop_
_entity_poly.entity_id
_entity_poly.type
_entity_poly.pdbx_seq_one_letter_code
_entity_poly.pdbx_strand_id
1 'polypeptide(L)'
;MLKKIVFLLLAISLTNCLVLNPAGASLDREKGSEAASRITDAAIQTDLINSVVLTGRGSISIFSLVAPEIAKIESDKYYIKSDVDACVNEIKGFKGYLLGSLITNIISCQDISSDGYITGEPFPSF
;
A
#
# COMPACT_ATOMS: atom_id res chain seq x y z
N MET A 1 -37.52 -13.07 -10.36
CA MET A 1 -37.22 -12.99 -8.91
C MET A 1 -35.71 -12.95 -8.61
N LEU A 2 -34.88 -13.69 -9.36
CA LEU A 2 -33.42 -13.67 -9.23
C LEU A 2 -32.79 -12.27 -9.27
N LYS A 3 -33.23 -11.38 -10.18
CA LYS A 3 -32.76 -9.98 -10.23
C LYS A 3 -32.98 -9.19 -8.93
N LYS A 4 -34.09 -9.43 -8.22
CA LYS A 4 -34.38 -8.76 -6.94
C LYS A 4 -33.49 -9.29 -5.81
N ILE A 5 -33.17 -10.59 -5.83
CA ILE A 5 -32.28 -11.22 -4.86
C ILE A 5 -30.84 -10.77 -5.06
N VAL A 6 -30.37 -10.65 -6.30
CA VAL A 6 -29.04 -10.12 -6.62
C VAL A 6 -28.90 -8.67 -6.18
N PHE A 7 -29.89 -7.81 -6.46
CA PHE A 7 -29.87 -6.43 -5.97
C PHE A 7 -29.90 -6.31 -4.46
N LEU A 8 -30.63 -7.20 -3.78
CA LEU A 8 -30.68 -7.24 -2.32
C LEU A 8 -29.35 -7.70 -1.72
N LEU A 9 -28.72 -8.73 -2.30
CA LEU A 9 -27.38 -9.19 -1.90
C LEU A 9 -26.31 -8.11 -2.15
N LEU A 10 -26.41 -7.37 -3.26
CA LEU A 10 -25.51 -6.26 -3.57
C LEU A 10 -25.70 -5.08 -2.58
N ALA A 11 -26.95 -4.79 -2.20
CA ALA A 11 -27.23 -3.76 -1.21
C ALA A 11 -26.72 -4.14 0.19
N ILE A 12 -26.87 -5.41 0.59
CA ILE A 12 -26.35 -5.93 1.87
C ILE A 12 -24.83 -6.01 1.86
N SER A 13 -24.21 -6.32 0.71
CA SER A 13 -22.76 -6.33 0.60
C SER A 13 -22.21 -4.92 0.79
N LEU A 14 -22.78 -3.91 0.12
CA LEU A 14 -22.36 -2.50 0.25
C LEU A 14 -22.46 -1.95 1.68
N THR A 15 -23.28 -2.54 2.56
CA THR A 15 -23.37 -2.16 3.98
C THR A 15 -22.43 -2.95 4.89
N ASN A 16 -21.89 -4.08 4.44
CA ASN A 16 -21.03 -4.96 5.25
C ASN A 16 -19.57 -4.89 4.78
N CYS A 17 -18.92 -3.75 5.08
CA CYS A 17 -17.48 -3.57 4.86
C CYS A 17 -16.63 -4.64 5.57
N LEU A 18 -17.14 -5.22 6.67
CA LEU A 18 -16.53 -6.32 7.43
C LEU A 18 -16.20 -7.57 6.58
N VAL A 19 -16.95 -7.82 5.50
CA VAL A 19 -16.73 -9.00 4.64
C VAL A 19 -16.14 -8.60 3.29
N LEU A 20 -16.52 -7.42 2.77
CA LEU A 20 -16.05 -6.96 1.47
C LEU A 20 -14.59 -6.49 1.49
N ASN A 21 -14.17 -5.81 2.55
CA ASN A 21 -12.83 -5.23 2.64
C ASN A 21 -11.73 -6.32 2.65
N PRO A 22 -11.77 -7.34 3.51
CA PRO A 22 -10.76 -8.41 3.48
C PRO A 22 -10.88 -9.32 2.24
N ALA A 23 -12.00 -9.26 1.51
CA ALA A 23 -12.18 -9.91 0.21
C ALA A 23 -11.74 -9.04 -0.98
N GLY A 24 -11.27 -7.81 -0.75
CA GLY A 24 -10.87 -6.89 -1.80
C GLY A 24 -12.01 -6.41 -2.71
N ALA A 25 -13.25 -6.57 -2.26
CA ALA A 25 -14.44 -6.24 -3.05
C ALA A 25 -14.94 -4.80 -2.79
N SER A 26 -14.18 -4.01 -2.02
CA SER A 26 -14.39 -2.58 -1.84
C SER A 26 -13.41 -1.76 -2.69
N LEU A 27 -13.88 -0.62 -3.23
CA LEU A 27 -13.11 0.22 -4.17
C LEU A 27 -11.97 1.00 -3.49
N ASP A 28 -12.00 1.10 -2.17
CA ASP A 28 -11.01 1.78 -1.32
C ASP A 28 -9.89 0.85 -0.84
N ARG A 29 -9.85 -0.38 -1.36
CA ARG A 29 -8.83 -1.38 -1.02
C ARG A 29 -7.93 -1.73 -2.19
N GLU A 30 -6.69 -1.96 -1.85
CA GLU A 30 -5.64 -2.39 -2.76
C GLU A 30 -4.98 -3.65 -2.21
N LYS A 31 -4.73 -4.62 -3.09
CA LYS A 31 -4.07 -5.87 -2.71
C LYS A 31 -2.63 -5.57 -2.32
N GLY A 32 -2.14 -6.20 -1.25
CA GLY A 32 -0.78 -6.00 -0.74
C GLY A 32 0.31 -6.25 -1.77
N SER A 33 0.12 -7.19 -2.70
CA SER A 33 1.05 -7.40 -3.81
C SER A 33 1.18 -6.18 -4.74
N GLU A 34 0.09 -5.45 -4.97
CA GLU A 34 0.10 -4.22 -5.77
C GLU A 34 0.72 -3.07 -4.97
N ALA A 35 0.33 -2.91 -3.71
CA ALA A 35 0.92 -1.92 -2.80
C ALA A 35 2.44 -2.10 -2.67
N ALA A 36 2.92 -3.34 -2.53
CA ALA A 36 4.33 -3.69 -2.48
C ALA A 36 5.07 -3.29 -3.76
N SER A 37 4.49 -3.58 -4.94
CA SER A 37 5.08 -3.16 -6.21
C SER A 37 5.21 -1.64 -6.27
N ARG A 38 4.14 -0.91 -5.94
CA ARG A 38 4.13 0.55 -5.99
C ARG A 38 5.11 1.21 -5.03
N ILE A 39 5.27 0.66 -3.82
CA ILE A 39 6.24 1.12 -2.82
C ILE A 39 7.67 0.86 -3.28
N THR A 40 7.94 -0.32 -3.86
CA THR A 40 9.23 -0.67 -4.46
C THR A 40 9.60 0.29 -5.59
N ASP A 41 8.66 0.51 -6.52
CA ASP A 41 8.86 1.41 -7.66
C ASP A 41 9.10 2.85 -7.19
N ALA A 42 8.39 3.28 -6.15
CA ALA A 42 8.61 4.59 -5.53
C ALA A 42 10.01 4.73 -4.96
N ALA A 43 10.46 3.75 -4.20
CA ALA A 43 11.78 3.77 -3.58
C ALA A 43 12.90 3.77 -4.63
N ILE A 44 12.80 2.89 -5.63
CA ILE A 44 13.73 2.83 -6.78
C ILE A 44 13.80 4.17 -7.50
N GLN A 45 12.64 4.75 -7.83
CA GLN A 45 12.57 6.01 -8.56
C GLN A 45 13.26 7.13 -7.78
N THR A 46 13.00 7.23 -6.48
CA THR A 46 13.60 8.25 -5.62
C THR A 46 15.11 8.07 -5.49
N ASP A 47 15.59 6.84 -5.34
CA ASP A 47 17.03 6.57 -5.28
C ASP A 47 17.73 6.90 -6.60
N LEU A 48 17.13 6.56 -7.73
CA LEU A 48 17.68 6.91 -9.04
C LEU A 48 17.76 8.42 -9.21
N ILE A 49 16.71 9.15 -8.86
CA ILE A 49 16.71 10.62 -8.95
C ILE A 49 17.79 11.20 -8.02
N ASN A 50 17.80 10.80 -6.74
CA ASN A 50 18.77 11.31 -5.78
C ASN A 50 20.21 11.00 -6.17
N SER A 51 20.50 9.78 -6.61
CA SER A 51 21.85 9.38 -7.01
C SER A 51 22.32 10.12 -8.27
N VAL A 52 21.44 10.31 -9.26
CA VAL A 52 21.75 11.10 -10.45
C VAL A 52 22.02 12.56 -10.08
N VAL A 53 21.21 13.15 -9.19
CA VAL A 53 21.38 14.55 -8.75
C VAL A 53 22.66 14.74 -7.94
N LEU A 54 22.99 13.81 -7.04
CA LEU A 54 24.12 13.94 -6.12
C LEU A 54 25.46 13.51 -6.72
N THR A 55 25.45 12.50 -7.59
CA THR A 55 26.68 11.84 -8.08
C THR A 55 26.82 11.84 -9.61
N GLY A 56 25.79 12.26 -10.34
CA GLY A 56 25.75 12.19 -11.80
C GLY A 56 25.60 10.78 -12.36
N ARG A 57 25.38 9.77 -11.52
CA ARG A 57 25.22 8.37 -11.92
C ARG A 57 23.99 7.76 -11.24
N GLY A 58 23.20 7.00 -12.00
CA GLY A 58 22.07 6.27 -11.45
C GLY A 58 22.53 5.07 -10.63
N SER A 59 22.09 5.01 -9.38
CA SER A 59 22.26 3.86 -8.50
C SER A 59 21.01 3.69 -7.65
N ILE A 60 20.64 2.44 -7.38
CA ILE A 60 19.57 2.10 -6.44
C ILE A 60 20.18 1.55 -5.15
N SER A 61 19.59 1.89 -4.01
CA SER A 61 19.88 1.20 -2.77
C SER A 61 19.24 -0.18 -2.79
N ILE A 62 19.90 -1.17 -2.17
CA ILE A 62 19.28 -2.48 -1.95
C ILE A 62 18.03 -2.37 -1.06
N PHE A 63 17.96 -1.34 -0.21
CA PHE A 63 16.80 -1.07 0.61
C PHE A 63 15.56 -0.68 -0.19
N SER A 64 15.73 -0.17 -1.42
CA SER A 64 14.59 0.09 -2.32
C SER A 64 13.92 -1.19 -2.79
N LEU A 65 14.64 -2.32 -2.84
CA LEU A 65 14.09 -3.61 -3.23
C LEU A 65 13.35 -4.32 -2.10
N VAL A 66 13.65 -3.95 -0.84
CA VAL A 66 12.98 -4.48 0.36
C VAL A 66 12.12 -3.41 1.06
N ALA A 67 11.74 -2.38 0.29
CA ALA A 67 10.91 -1.28 0.74
C ALA A 67 9.54 -1.75 1.27
N PRO A 68 8.86 -2.74 0.63
CA PRO A 68 7.60 -3.27 1.16
C PRO A 68 7.75 -3.95 2.52
N GLU A 69 8.83 -4.68 2.74
CA GLU A 69 9.11 -5.39 3.99
C GLU A 69 9.38 -4.40 5.13
N ILE A 70 10.05 -3.29 4.82
CA ILE A 70 10.24 -2.17 5.78
C ILE A 70 8.89 -1.53 6.14
N ALA A 71 8.00 -1.39 5.16
CA ALA A 71 6.62 -0.94 5.35
C ALA A 71 5.68 -2.03 5.91
N LYS A 72 6.20 -3.23 6.23
CA LYS A 72 5.44 -4.39 6.72
C LYS A 72 4.24 -4.77 5.84
N ILE A 73 4.39 -4.64 4.53
CA ILE A 73 3.36 -5.03 3.56
C ILE A 73 3.37 -6.55 3.37
N GLU A 74 2.23 -7.16 3.59
CA GLU A 74 1.96 -8.57 3.36
C GLU A 74 1.19 -8.74 2.06
N SER A 75 1.72 -9.54 1.14
CA SER A 75 1.21 -9.63 -0.25
C SER A 75 -0.22 -10.16 -0.40
N ASP A 76 -0.69 -10.89 0.61
CA ASP A 76 -1.98 -11.59 0.67
C ASP A 76 -3.08 -10.77 1.37
N LYS A 77 -2.73 -9.66 2.02
CA LYS A 77 -3.67 -8.75 2.67
C LYS A 77 -4.20 -7.66 1.74
N TYR A 78 -5.23 -6.96 2.20
CA TYR A 78 -5.75 -5.76 1.54
C TYR A 78 -5.51 -4.54 2.43
N TYR A 79 -5.12 -3.43 1.79
CA TYR A 79 -4.73 -2.20 2.44
C TYR A 79 -5.64 -1.05 2.01
N ILE A 80 -5.82 -0.07 2.88
CA ILE A 80 -6.53 1.17 2.53
C ILE A 80 -5.70 1.90 1.48
N LYS A 81 -6.29 2.10 0.29
CA LYS A 81 -5.58 2.68 -0.86
C LYS A 81 -5.05 4.09 -0.56
N SER A 82 -5.79 4.90 0.20
CA SER A 82 -5.33 6.24 0.57
C SER A 82 -4.05 6.24 1.40
N ASP A 83 -3.87 5.22 2.24
CA ASP A 83 -2.69 5.11 3.11
C ASP A 83 -1.47 4.70 2.28
N VAL A 84 -1.67 3.75 1.35
CA VAL A 84 -0.65 3.37 0.36
C VAL A 84 -0.27 4.56 -0.53
N ASP A 85 -1.26 5.32 -1.02
CA ASP A 85 -1.05 6.51 -1.84
C ASP A 85 -0.24 7.58 -1.07
N ALA A 86 -0.56 7.81 0.20
CA ALA A 86 0.17 8.74 1.06
C ALA A 86 1.64 8.31 1.23
N CYS A 87 1.89 7.04 1.58
CA CYS A 87 3.23 6.48 1.69
C CYS A 87 4.04 6.65 0.39
N VAL A 88 3.47 6.25 -0.75
CA VAL A 88 4.11 6.37 -2.07
C VAL A 88 4.41 7.84 -2.41
N ASN A 89 3.49 8.75 -2.13
CA ASN A 89 3.67 10.18 -2.40
C ASN A 89 4.75 10.80 -1.52
N GLU A 90 4.89 10.37 -0.28
CA GLU A 90 5.97 10.83 0.60
C GLU A 90 7.33 10.34 0.11
N ILE A 91 7.44 9.06 -0.29
CA ILE A 91 8.65 8.48 -0.88
C ILE A 91 9.04 9.20 -2.18
N LYS A 92 8.09 9.55 -3.04
CA LYS A 92 8.35 10.29 -4.30
C LYS A 92 8.39 11.80 -4.11
N GLY A 93 8.14 12.28 -2.90
CA GLY A 93 7.94 13.67 -2.58
C GLY A 93 9.17 14.33 -2.00
N PHE A 94 8.97 15.52 -1.44
CA PHE A 94 10.04 16.31 -0.83
C PHE A 94 10.82 15.54 0.24
N LYS A 95 10.13 14.76 1.09
CA LYS A 95 10.79 13.94 2.13
C LYS A 95 11.70 12.89 1.49
N GLY A 96 11.21 12.17 0.49
CA GLY A 96 11.99 11.20 -0.26
C GLY A 96 13.25 11.76 -0.90
N TYR A 97 13.15 12.92 -1.55
CA TYR A 97 14.31 13.55 -2.17
C TYR A 97 15.32 14.09 -1.14
N LEU A 98 14.84 14.60 0.01
CA LEU A 98 15.69 15.17 1.03
C LEU A 98 16.37 14.11 1.92
N LEU A 99 15.61 13.09 2.33
CA LEU A 99 16.04 12.08 3.32
C LEU A 99 16.48 10.76 2.68
N GLY A 100 16.14 10.55 1.40
CA GLY A 100 16.27 9.26 0.73
C GLY A 100 15.04 8.36 0.92
N SER A 101 14.93 7.36 0.05
CA SER A 101 13.82 6.40 0.03
C SER A 101 13.69 5.62 1.33
N LEU A 102 14.82 5.14 1.89
CA LEU A 102 14.86 4.31 3.10
C LEU A 102 14.26 5.04 4.31
N ILE A 103 14.81 6.21 4.65
CA ILE A 103 14.36 6.96 5.84
C ILE A 103 12.90 7.34 5.69
N THR A 104 12.51 7.79 4.48
CA THR A 104 11.14 8.20 4.20
C THR A 104 10.16 7.03 4.30
N ASN A 105 10.53 5.85 3.82
CA ASN A 105 9.72 4.65 3.97
C ASN A 105 9.50 4.29 5.45
N ILE A 106 10.59 4.26 6.24
CA ILE A 106 10.50 3.97 7.68
C ILE A 106 9.54 4.91 8.39
N ILE A 107 9.56 6.22 8.10
CA ILE A 107 8.76 7.19 8.86
C ILE A 107 7.34 7.37 8.29
N SER A 108 7.14 7.21 6.98
CA SER A 108 5.88 7.57 6.32
C SER A 108 5.01 6.36 5.98
N CYS A 109 5.55 5.14 6.08
CA CYS A 109 4.85 3.90 5.69
C CYS A 109 4.65 2.93 6.87
N GLN A 110 4.88 3.37 8.11
CA GLN A 110 4.74 2.52 9.31
C GLN A 110 3.29 2.19 9.68
N ASP A 111 2.35 3.09 9.37
CA ASP A 111 0.95 3.01 9.79
C ASP A 111 0.00 2.77 8.60
N ILE A 112 0.39 1.90 7.66
CA ILE A 112 -0.50 1.55 6.55
C ILE A 112 -1.53 0.55 7.08
N SER A 113 -2.79 0.98 7.14
CA SER A 113 -3.88 0.17 7.67
C SER A 113 -4.17 -1.03 6.76
N SER A 114 -4.03 -2.25 7.29
CA SER A 114 -4.46 -3.48 6.63
C SER A 114 -5.78 -3.98 7.22
N ASP A 115 -6.67 -4.52 6.39
CA ASP A 115 -7.74 -5.36 6.92
C ASP A 115 -7.17 -6.74 7.31
N GLY A 116 -7.71 -7.35 8.35
CA GLY A 116 -7.35 -8.72 8.74
C GLY A 116 -7.84 -9.78 7.74
N TYR A 117 -7.64 -11.06 8.06
CA TYR A 117 -7.97 -12.16 7.16
C TYR A 117 -9.46 -12.50 7.19
N ILE A 118 -10.03 -12.93 6.05
CA ILE A 118 -11.42 -13.43 5.97
C ILE A 118 -11.65 -14.58 6.97
N THR A 119 -10.62 -15.37 7.28
CA THR A 119 -10.66 -16.50 8.23
C THR A 119 -10.10 -16.17 9.62
N GLY A 120 -9.69 -14.94 9.88
CA GLY A 120 -9.02 -14.56 11.13
C GLY A 120 -8.88 -13.05 11.23
N GLU A 121 -9.75 -12.46 12.07
CA GLU A 121 -9.79 -11.05 12.46
C GLU A 121 -10.47 -10.11 11.44
N PRO A 122 -11.79 -9.87 11.57
CA PRO A 122 -12.53 -8.96 10.69
C PRO A 122 -12.26 -7.47 10.97
N PHE A 123 -11.29 -7.14 11.83
CA PHE A 123 -10.97 -5.77 12.23
C PHE A 123 -9.53 -5.42 11.84
N PRO A 124 -9.27 -4.16 11.46
CA PRO A 124 -7.91 -3.68 11.24
C PRO A 124 -7.11 -3.76 12.54
N SER A 125 -5.92 -4.37 12.49
CA SER A 125 -4.95 -4.32 13.58
C SER A 125 -4.18 -3.00 13.49
N PHE A 126 -4.24 -2.19 14.55
CA PHE A 126 -3.46 -0.97 14.73
C PHE A 126 -2.04 -1.28 15.22
#